data_AF-B6Y8H3-F1
#
_entry.id   AF-B6Y8H3-F1
#
_cell.length_a   1.000
_cell.length_b   1.000
_cell.length_c   1.000
_cell.angle_alpha   90.00
_cell.angle_beta   90.00
_cell.angle_gamma   90.00
#
_symmetry.space_group_name_H-M   'P 1'
#
loop_
_entity.id
_entity.type
_entity.pdbx_description
1 polymer ?
#
loop_
_entity_poly.entity_id
_entity_poly.type
_entity_poly.pdbx_seq_one_letter_code
_entity_poly.pdbx_strand_id
1 'polypeptide(L)'
;MIANQEFWEDDLEVPATELLLSFQNPDLCKSWINSLNNKQLNVILKQHFNYQQHLFDNSPYYDYRSVQQKRKFLIDSNLDYLPNYYLISYFSRLKSDSAIIEIAKPILSGDVKYDKKSILFTLFLIDHNLLKHVFLFNKVQKRSFSSFILNNPPRQRQSSFKDFLSKEVLREILTQHDSLANDNFESKFKGFFYYQDRIYLFIRRASDSDLVLSSNQVIHGYKPDWIILDFSLNSNQVNLCTKNLKRGLEIANSIASRYFQRECSFINLRNQNKVAQVRTFLTDCVHELIKDIKLIELKFTSPEPSTYFTLNTNSIEKWLKVLEPSIGSIIYNISLVQHIKVIFRNKKVTLSFHANTDYIAINYSEHVLDKKEREDFKLMFSNTYGLTILSKAKSNFLQANSY
;
A
#
# COMPACT_ATOMS: atom_id res chain seq x y z
N MET A 1 -30.76 11.41 3.43
CA MET A 1 -29.69 11.25 4.46
C MET A 1 -28.49 12.06 3.98
N ILE A 2 -28.21 13.22 4.59
CA ILE A 2 -27.09 14.10 4.22
C ILE A 2 -25.81 13.25 4.31
N ALA A 3 -25.01 13.26 3.24
CA ALA A 3 -23.74 12.57 3.20
C ALA A 3 -22.91 12.99 4.42
N ASN A 4 -22.57 12.05 5.30
CA ASN A 4 -21.79 12.35 6.51
C ASN A 4 -20.47 13.01 6.07
N GLN A 5 -20.34 14.32 6.31
CA GLN A 5 -19.21 15.12 5.84
C GLN A 5 -17.90 14.61 6.44
N GLU A 6 -17.92 14.20 7.71
CA GLU A 6 -16.77 13.60 8.38
C GLU A 6 -16.31 12.32 7.66
N PHE A 7 -17.26 11.45 7.28
CA PHE A 7 -16.94 10.23 6.56
C PHE A 7 -16.30 10.50 5.18
N TRP A 8 -16.87 11.42 4.40
CA TRP A 8 -16.35 11.66 3.05
C TRP A 8 -15.07 12.50 3.04
N GLU A 9 -15.03 13.60 3.78
CA GLU A 9 -13.93 14.56 3.73
C GLU A 9 -12.75 14.17 4.63
N ASP A 10 -13.02 13.68 5.84
CA ASP A 10 -11.98 13.37 6.81
C ASP A 10 -11.49 11.92 6.71
N ASP A 11 -12.40 10.96 6.55
CA ASP A 11 -12.07 9.54 6.49
C ASP A 11 -11.64 9.07 5.08
N LEU A 12 -12.29 9.58 4.01
CA LEU A 12 -12.04 9.15 2.62
C LEU A 12 -11.27 10.17 1.77
N GLU A 13 -11.02 11.38 2.29
CA GLU A 13 -10.38 12.50 1.57
C GLU A 13 -11.07 12.81 0.23
N VAL A 14 -12.40 12.71 0.19
CA VAL A 14 -13.25 13.11 -0.94
C VAL A 14 -13.79 14.51 -0.65
N PRO A 15 -13.63 15.50 -1.56
CA PRO A 15 -14.11 16.87 -1.36
C PRO A 15 -15.64 16.94 -1.50
N ALA A 16 -16.37 16.38 -0.54
CA ALA A 16 -17.80 16.19 -0.63
C ALA A 16 -18.55 17.52 -0.75
N THR A 17 -18.16 18.56 0.00
CA THR A 17 -18.84 19.86 -0.04
C THR A 17 -18.86 20.44 -1.45
N GLU A 18 -17.70 20.53 -2.11
CA GLU A 18 -17.59 21.07 -3.47
C GLU A 18 -18.33 20.19 -4.50
N LEU A 19 -18.20 18.87 -4.36
CA LEU A 19 -18.83 17.91 -5.27
C LEU A 19 -20.36 17.91 -5.13
N LEU A 20 -20.89 18.05 -3.91
CA LEU A 20 -22.32 18.10 -3.66
C LEU A 20 -22.93 19.41 -4.15
N LEU A 21 -22.22 20.55 -4.00
CA LEU A 21 -22.61 21.82 -4.61
C LEU A 21 -22.68 21.69 -6.14
N SER A 22 -21.66 21.07 -6.75
CA SER A 22 -21.65 20.80 -8.20
C SER A 22 -22.79 19.87 -8.63
N PHE A 23 -23.16 18.91 -7.78
CA PHE A 23 -24.23 17.94 -8.05
C PHE A 23 -25.63 18.57 -8.05
N GLN A 24 -25.81 19.74 -7.44
CA GLN A 24 -27.08 20.49 -7.48
C GLN A 24 -27.40 21.01 -8.89
N ASN A 25 -26.42 21.09 -9.80
CA ASN A 25 -26.66 21.42 -11.20
C ASN A 25 -27.37 20.26 -11.92
N PRO A 26 -28.62 20.45 -12.41
CA PRO A 26 -29.41 19.39 -13.03
C PRO A 26 -28.75 18.77 -14.27
N ASP A 27 -28.04 19.57 -15.07
CA ASP A 27 -27.38 19.11 -16.29
C ASP A 27 -26.18 18.20 -15.96
N LEU A 28 -25.41 18.55 -14.92
CA LEU A 28 -24.32 17.72 -14.42
C LEU A 28 -24.84 16.40 -13.85
N CYS A 29 -25.90 16.44 -13.04
CA CYS A 29 -26.53 15.25 -12.49
C CYS A 29 -27.03 14.33 -13.61
N LYS A 30 -27.78 14.87 -14.58
CA LYS A 30 -28.29 14.13 -15.74
C LYS A 30 -27.17 13.54 -16.59
N SER A 31 -26.11 14.32 -16.85
CA SER A 31 -24.93 13.86 -17.58
C SER A 31 -24.24 12.69 -16.87
N TRP A 32 -24.06 12.79 -15.55
CA TRP A 32 -23.49 11.70 -14.75
C TRP A 32 -24.37 10.45 -14.77
N ILE A 33 -25.69 10.56 -14.56
CA ILE A 33 -26.61 9.40 -14.63
C ILE A 33 -26.53 8.72 -16.00
N ASN A 34 -26.47 9.51 -17.07
CA ASN A 34 -26.33 8.99 -18.43
C ASN A 34 -25.00 8.28 -18.70
N SER A 35 -23.96 8.60 -17.94
CA SER A 35 -22.66 7.92 -18.02
C SER A 35 -22.64 6.54 -17.35
N LEU A 36 -23.65 6.20 -16.53
CA LEU A 36 -23.69 4.95 -15.80
C LEU A 36 -24.08 3.77 -16.70
N ASN A 37 -23.43 2.62 -16.49
CA ASN A 37 -23.75 1.37 -17.16
C ASN A 37 -24.90 0.62 -16.45
N ASN A 38 -25.45 -0.43 -17.08
CA ASN A 38 -26.58 -1.19 -16.53
C ASN A 38 -26.28 -1.78 -15.13
N LYS A 39 -25.06 -2.27 -14.91
CA LYS A 39 -24.66 -2.87 -13.62
C LYS A 39 -24.68 -1.82 -12.50
N GLN A 40 -24.10 -0.65 -12.74
CA GLN A 40 -24.09 0.48 -11.80
C GLN A 40 -25.51 0.96 -11.48
N LEU A 41 -26.35 1.12 -12.51
CA LEU A 41 -27.76 1.51 -12.35
C LEU A 41 -28.52 0.50 -11.50
N ASN A 42 -28.31 -0.81 -11.73
CA ASN A 42 -28.97 -1.85 -10.95
C ASN A 42 -28.60 -1.80 -9.48
N VAL A 43 -27.33 -1.53 -9.12
CA VAL A 43 -26.92 -1.42 -7.71
C VAL A 43 -27.59 -0.23 -7.03
N ILE A 44 -27.66 0.92 -7.71
CA ILE A 44 -28.36 2.11 -7.19
C ILE A 44 -29.85 1.80 -6.95
N LEU A 45 -30.51 1.22 -7.96
CA LEU A 45 -31.93 0.89 -7.85
C LEU A 45 -32.19 -0.19 -6.79
N LYS A 46 -31.24 -1.09 -6.56
CA LYS A 46 -31.35 -2.09 -5.49
C LYS A 46 -31.49 -1.44 -4.11
N GLN A 47 -30.74 -0.36 -3.84
CA GLN A 47 -30.93 0.41 -2.61
C GLN A 47 -32.34 0.97 -2.50
N HIS A 48 -32.90 1.44 -3.62
CA HIS A 48 -34.23 2.03 -3.65
C HIS A 48 -35.33 1.04 -3.28
N PHE A 49 -35.31 -0.12 -3.93
CA PHE A 49 -36.37 -1.12 -3.82
C PHE A 49 -36.11 -2.14 -2.70
N ASN A 50 -35.02 -1.98 -1.96
CA ASN A 50 -34.62 -2.84 -0.83
C ASN A 50 -34.61 -4.34 -1.19
N TYR A 51 -34.20 -4.70 -2.41
CA TYR A 51 -34.14 -6.10 -2.80
C TYR A 51 -33.04 -6.82 -1.99
N GLN A 52 -33.42 -7.83 -1.21
CA GLN A 52 -32.48 -8.62 -0.39
C GLN A 52 -31.78 -9.76 -1.15
N GLN A 53 -32.12 -10.04 -2.41
CA GLN A 53 -31.56 -11.16 -3.17
C GLN A 53 -30.16 -10.90 -3.75
N HIS A 54 -29.39 -11.96 -3.99
CA HIS A 54 -27.97 -12.00 -4.36
C HIS A 54 -27.52 -10.87 -5.30
N LEU A 55 -26.47 -10.13 -4.90
CA LEU A 55 -25.94 -8.94 -5.59
C LEU A 55 -25.41 -9.20 -7.00
N PHE A 56 -25.20 -10.47 -7.35
CA PHE A 56 -24.43 -10.88 -8.52
C PHE A 56 -25.01 -12.06 -9.29
N ASP A 57 -26.18 -12.59 -8.90
CA ASP A 57 -26.81 -13.64 -9.68
C ASP A 57 -27.35 -13.05 -10.98
N ASN A 58 -27.08 -13.68 -12.12
CA ASN A 58 -27.81 -13.40 -13.37
C ASN A 58 -29.26 -13.94 -13.29
N SER A 59 -29.91 -13.79 -12.13
CA SER A 59 -31.26 -14.25 -11.86
C SER A 59 -32.25 -13.45 -12.70
N PRO A 60 -33.27 -14.09 -13.29
CA PRO A 60 -34.29 -13.41 -14.09
C PRO A 60 -35.13 -12.41 -13.29
N TYR A 61 -34.99 -12.32 -11.95
CA TYR A 61 -35.65 -11.31 -11.12
C TYR A 61 -34.95 -9.94 -11.11
N TYR A 62 -33.97 -9.71 -12.00
CA TYR A 62 -33.44 -8.37 -12.23
C TYR A 62 -34.53 -7.48 -12.81
N ASP A 63 -34.58 -6.24 -12.33
CA ASP A 63 -35.41 -5.17 -12.87
C ASP A 63 -35.38 -5.16 -14.41
N TYR A 64 -36.49 -5.62 -15.02
CA TYR A 64 -36.70 -5.77 -16.47
C TYR A 64 -36.70 -4.44 -17.23
N ARG A 65 -36.64 -3.31 -16.52
CA ARG A 65 -36.52 -1.99 -17.15
C ARG A 65 -35.26 -1.92 -18.02
N SER A 66 -35.44 -1.36 -19.22
CA SER A 66 -34.32 -0.98 -20.09
C SER A 66 -33.41 0.04 -19.40
N VAL A 67 -32.15 0.13 -19.85
CA VAL A 67 -31.17 1.11 -19.33
C VAL A 67 -31.71 2.54 -19.41
N GLN A 68 -32.43 2.89 -20.47
CA GLN A 68 -33.02 4.22 -20.63
C GLN A 68 -34.15 4.48 -19.62
N GLN A 69 -35.02 3.50 -19.37
CA GLN A 69 -36.06 3.59 -18.33
C GLN A 69 -35.46 3.76 -16.94
N LYS A 70 -34.38 3.04 -16.63
CA LYS A 70 -33.64 3.16 -15.36
C LYS A 70 -33.05 4.56 -15.17
N ARG A 71 -32.39 5.09 -16.20
CA ARG A 71 -31.84 6.46 -16.18
C ARG A 71 -32.93 7.50 -15.99
N LYS A 72 -34.01 7.41 -16.77
CA LYS A 72 -35.16 8.32 -16.67
C LYS A 72 -35.74 8.31 -15.26
N PHE A 73 -35.97 7.12 -14.70
CA PHE A 73 -36.45 6.98 -13.33
C PHE A 73 -35.54 7.70 -12.31
N LEU A 74 -34.22 7.50 -12.38
CA LEU A 74 -33.29 8.15 -11.46
C LEU A 74 -33.26 9.68 -11.60
N ILE A 75 -33.39 10.19 -12.82
CA ILE A 75 -33.46 11.64 -13.10
C ILE A 75 -34.76 12.22 -12.52
N ASP A 76 -35.88 11.55 -12.75
CA ASP A 76 -37.21 12.06 -12.39
C ASP A 76 -37.51 11.94 -10.88
N SER A 77 -36.89 10.96 -10.19
CA SER A 77 -37.26 10.60 -8.80
C SER A 77 -36.54 11.40 -7.71
N ASN A 78 -35.62 12.30 -8.05
CA ASN A 78 -34.84 13.16 -7.12
C ASN A 78 -34.45 12.47 -5.79
N LEU A 79 -33.72 11.36 -5.90
CA LEU A 79 -33.49 10.44 -4.78
C LEU A 79 -32.37 10.93 -3.83
N ASP A 80 -32.68 11.07 -2.55
CA ASP A 80 -31.77 11.60 -1.51
C ASP A 80 -30.43 10.88 -1.34
N TYR A 81 -30.33 9.61 -1.72
CA TYR A 81 -29.11 8.81 -1.58
C TYR A 81 -28.23 8.84 -2.84
N LEU A 82 -28.75 9.36 -3.96
CA LEU A 82 -28.05 9.43 -5.24
C LEU A 82 -26.72 10.21 -5.17
N PRO A 83 -26.60 11.33 -4.41
CA PRO A 83 -25.34 12.04 -4.28
C PRO A 83 -24.19 11.17 -3.72
N ASN A 84 -24.47 10.17 -2.87
CA ASN A 84 -23.43 9.28 -2.36
C ASN A 84 -22.79 8.46 -3.49
N TYR A 85 -23.57 7.98 -4.47
CA TYR A 85 -23.04 7.25 -5.62
C TYR A 85 -22.24 8.13 -6.58
N TYR A 86 -22.57 9.41 -6.64
CA TYR A 86 -21.75 10.40 -7.33
C TYR A 86 -20.40 10.58 -6.62
N LEU A 87 -20.39 10.72 -5.29
CA LEU A 87 -19.15 10.77 -4.49
C LEU A 87 -18.30 9.49 -4.66
N ILE A 88 -18.92 8.31 -4.69
CA ILE A 88 -18.22 7.04 -4.96
C ILE A 88 -17.62 7.02 -6.37
N SER A 89 -18.34 7.57 -7.35
CA SER A 89 -17.81 7.69 -8.71
C SER A 89 -16.54 8.54 -8.75
N TYR A 90 -16.48 9.63 -7.99
CA TYR A 90 -15.26 10.43 -7.84
C TYR A 90 -14.17 9.65 -7.10
N PHE A 91 -14.51 9.08 -5.94
CA PHE A 91 -13.61 8.26 -5.12
C PHE A 91 -12.91 7.17 -5.93
N SER A 92 -13.65 6.49 -6.83
CA SER A 92 -13.16 5.39 -7.68
C SER A 92 -12.00 5.78 -8.59
N ARG A 93 -11.95 7.04 -9.06
CA ARG A 93 -10.93 7.51 -10.01
C ARG A 93 -9.54 7.49 -9.41
N LEU A 94 -9.44 7.69 -8.10
CA LEU A 94 -8.17 7.79 -7.38
C LEU A 94 -7.68 6.46 -6.81
N LYS A 95 -8.44 5.37 -6.95
CA LYS A 95 -8.15 4.05 -6.35
C LYS A 95 -7.65 3.04 -7.37
N SER A 96 -6.65 2.25 -6.96
CA SER A 96 -6.13 1.14 -7.78
C SER A 96 -7.15 0.00 -7.87
N ASP A 97 -7.17 -0.67 -9.02
CA ASP A 97 -7.98 -1.87 -9.28
C ASP A 97 -7.65 -2.95 -8.26
N SER A 98 -6.36 -3.18 -8.04
CA SER A 98 -5.85 -4.18 -7.09
C SER A 98 -6.33 -3.91 -5.67
N ALA A 99 -6.39 -2.66 -5.20
CA ALA A 99 -6.90 -2.37 -3.86
C ALA A 99 -8.39 -2.66 -3.74
N ILE A 100 -9.17 -2.25 -4.74
CA ILE A 100 -10.62 -2.46 -4.76
C ILE A 100 -10.92 -3.96 -4.78
N ILE A 101 -10.26 -4.71 -5.67
CA ILE A 101 -10.49 -6.14 -5.86
C ILE A 101 -10.09 -6.93 -4.59
N GLU A 102 -8.95 -6.60 -3.97
CA GLU A 102 -8.49 -7.32 -2.78
C GLU A 102 -9.48 -7.20 -1.61
N ILE A 103 -10.03 -6.00 -1.38
CA ILE A 103 -11.04 -5.79 -0.33
C ILE A 103 -12.38 -6.43 -0.71
N ALA A 104 -12.74 -6.38 -1.99
CA ALA A 104 -14.03 -6.88 -2.45
C ALA A 104 -14.11 -8.41 -2.49
N LYS A 105 -13.00 -9.09 -2.81
CA LYS A 105 -12.96 -10.55 -3.01
C LYS A 105 -13.55 -11.38 -1.86
N PRO A 106 -13.19 -11.16 -0.58
CA PRO A 106 -13.77 -11.94 0.52
C PRO A 106 -15.25 -11.62 0.79
N ILE A 107 -15.78 -10.52 0.23
CA ILE A 107 -17.14 -10.01 0.52
C ILE A 107 -18.12 -10.41 -0.57
N LEU A 108 -17.69 -10.37 -1.83
CA LEU A 108 -18.57 -10.49 -3.00
C LEU A 108 -18.66 -11.92 -3.57
N SER A 109 -17.97 -12.91 -2.99
CA SER A 109 -18.04 -14.35 -3.32
C SER A 109 -18.26 -14.66 -4.80
N GLY A 110 -17.21 -14.61 -5.63
CA GLY A 110 -17.27 -14.96 -7.04
C GLY A 110 -16.11 -14.37 -7.86
N ASP A 111 -15.93 -14.84 -9.10
CA ASP A 111 -15.01 -14.23 -10.06
C ASP A 111 -15.49 -12.81 -10.37
N VAL A 112 -14.83 -11.80 -9.78
CA VAL A 112 -15.22 -10.40 -9.86
C VAL A 112 -14.95 -9.83 -11.26
N LYS A 113 -15.72 -10.23 -12.28
CA LYS A 113 -15.77 -9.60 -13.60
C LYS A 113 -16.67 -8.36 -13.57
N TYR A 114 -16.39 -7.44 -12.65
CA TYR A 114 -17.15 -6.20 -12.46
C TYR A 114 -16.24 -4.98 -12.62
N ASP A 115 -16.78 -3.90 -13.18
CA ASP A 115 -16.07 -2.63 -13.24
C ASP A 115 -15.94 -2.01 -11.84
N LYS A 116 -14.90 -1.19 -11.64
CA LYS A 116 -14.57 -0.60 -10.33
C LYS A 116 -15.75 0.07 -9.63
N LYS A 117 -16.55 0.85 -10.37
CA LYS A 117 -17.65 1.61 -9.79
C LYS A 117 -18.75 0.67 -9.30
N SER A 118 -19.10 -0.34 -10.08
CA SER A 118 -20.07 -1.37 -9.67
C SER A 118 -19.66 -2.07 -8.38
N ILE A 119 -18.37 -2.42 -8.25
CA ILE A 119 -17.82 -3.02 -7.03
C ILE A 119 -17.98 -2.07 -5.85
N LEU A 120 -17.52 -0.82 -5.99
CA LEU A 120 -17.56 0.18 -4.92
C LEU A 120 -18.99 0.55 -4.51
N PHE A 121 -19.91 0.65 -5.48
CA PHE A 121 -21.33 0.88 -5.21
C PHE A 121 -21.90 -0.26 -4.38
N THR A 122 -21.51 -1.49 -4.72
CA THR A 122 -21.96 -2.69 -4.00
C THR A 122 -21.38 -2.74 -2.59
N LEU A 123 -20.08 -2.46 -2.43
CA LEU A 123 -19.45 -2.39 -1.11
C LEU A 123 -20.15 -1.35 -0.23
N PHE A 124 -20.43 -0.15 -0.76
CA PHE A 124 -21.15 0.88 -0.04
C PHE A 124 -22.57 0.46 0.35
N LEU A 125 -23.27 -0.27 -0.53
CA LEU A 125 -24.61 -0.78 -0.26
C LEU A 125 -24.61 -1.83 0.85
N ILE A 126 -23.57 -2.66 0.96
CA ILE A 126 -23.40 -3.65 2.03
C ILE A 126 -23.03 -2.96 3.35
N ASP A 127 -21.95 -2.19 3.34
CA ASP A 127 -21.45 -1.44 4.49
C ASP A 127 -20.53 -0.31 3.99
N HIS A 128 -20.89 0.94 4.30
CA HIS A 128 -20.11 2.10 3.89
C HIS A 128 -18.66 2.06 4.42
N ASN A 129 -18.39 1.42 5.56
CA ASN A 129 -17.03 1.30 6.11
C ASN A 129 -16.09 0.48 5.21
N LEU A 130 -16.62 -0.33 4.30
CA LEU A 130 -15.81 -1.04 3.31
C LEU A 130 -15.10 -0.06 2.35
N LEU A 131 -15.67 1.12 2.09
CA LEU A 131 -14.97 2.17 1.34
C LEU A 131 -13.76 2.70 2.11
N LYS A 132 -13.85 2.78 3.45
CA LYS A 132 -12.73 3.16 4.32
C LYS A 132 -11.63 2.10 4.25
N HIS A 133 -11.97 0.82 4.27
CA HIS A 133 -10.98 -0.26 4.07
C HIS A 133 -10.30 -0.16 2.70
N VAL A 134 -11.04 0.07 1.62
CA VAL A 134 -10.47 0.32 0.28
C VAL A 134 -9.52 1.52 0.29
N PHE A 135 -9.92 2.61 0.93
CA PHE A 135 -9.11 3.82 1.02
C PHE A 135 -7.78 3.57 1.76
N LEU A 136 -7.84 2.96 2.94
CA LEU A 136 -6.68 2.65 3.77
C LEU A 136 -5.73 1.66 3.06
N PHE A 137 -6.28 0.58 2.49
CA PHE A 137 -5.46 -0.40 1.77
C PHE A 137 -4.83 0.19 0.50
N ASN A 138 -5.53 1.06 -0.23
CA ASN A 138 -4.96 1.79 -1.35
C ASN A 138 -3.78 2.70 -0.92
N LYS A 139 -3.80 3.28 0.30
CA LYS A 139 -2.62 3.99 0.83
C LYS A 139 -1.45 3.05 1.08
N VAL A 140 -1.69 1.83 1.59
CA VAL A 140 -0.64 0.80 1.77
C VAL A 140 -0.04 0.43 0.41
N GLN A 141 -0.85 0.21 -0.61
CA GLN A 141 -0.37 -0.15 -1.94
C GLN A 141 0.49 0.93 -2.60
N LYS A 142 0.15 2.21 -2.45
CA LYS A 142 0.88 3.31 -3.11
C LYS A 142 2.15 3.74 -2.40
N ARG A 143 2.46 3.16 -1.25
CA ARG A 143 3.57 3.57 -0.37
C ARG A 143 4.62 2.49 -0.25
N SER A 144 5.83 2.92 0.08
CA SER A 144 6.96 2.06 0.45
C SER A 144 7.20 2.16 1.95
N PHE A 145 7.72 1.09 2.53
CA PHE A 145 7.91 1.00 3.97
C PHE A 145 9.36 0.72 4.33
N SER A 146 9.82 1.37 5.41
CA SER A 146 11.08 1.05 6.08
C SER A 146 10.82 0.01 7.16
N SER A 147 11.65 -1.03 7.24
CA SER A 147 11.41 -2.17 8.14
C SER A 147 12.28 -2.09 9.39
N PHE A 148 11.66 -2.38 10.54
CA PHE A 148 12.29 -2.32 11.86
C PHE A 148 11.91 -3.54 12.71
N ILE A 149 12.83 -3.96 13.58
CA ILE A 149 12.66 -5.08 14.50
C ILE A 149 12.96 -4.64 15.94
N LEU A 150 12.25 -5.20 16.91
CA LEU A 150 12.51 -4.93 18.33
C LEU A 150 13.92 -5.37 18.69
N ASN A 151 14.65 -4.48 19.36
CA ASN A 151 15.90 -4.81 20.00
C ASN A 151 15.62 -5.67 21.24
N ASN A 152 16.22 -6.86 21.30
CA ASN A 152 16.05 -7.83 22.39
C ASN A 152 14.57 -8.09 22.73
N PRO A 153 13.78 -8.71 21.82
CA PRO A 153 12.33 -8.82 21.97
C PRO A 153 11.95 -9.49 23.31
N PRO A 154 11.00 -8.90 24.07
CA PRO A 154 10.45 -9.51 25.28
C PRO A 154 9.81 -10.87 24.99
N ARG A 155 9.59 -11.68 26.06
CA ARG A 155 8.73 -12.85 25.95
C ARG A 155 7.31 -12.42 25.54
N GLN A 156 6.69 -13.22 24.69
CA GLN A 156 5.33 -12.96 24.23
C GLN A 156 4.35 -12.92 25.41
N ARG A 157 3.43 -11.95 25.36
CA ARG A 157 2.38 -11.79 26.37
C ARG A 157 1.27 -12.82 26.13
N GLN A 158 0.52 -13.16 27.17
CA GLN A 158 -0.62 -14.08 27.06
C GLN A 158 -1.74 -13.48 26.19
N SER A 159 -1.99 -12.17 26.31
CA SER A 159 -2.91 -11.46 25.44
C SER A 159 -2.27 -11.19 24.07
N SER A 160 -3.06 -11.36 23.00
CA SER A 160 -2.57 -11.07 21.66
C SER A 160 -2.36 -9.56 21.49
N PHE A 161 -1.43 -9.17 20.61
CA PHE A 161 -1.21 -7.75 20.31
C PHE A 161 -2.45 -7.13 19.63
N LYS A 162 -3.19 -7.94 18.86
CA LYS A 162 -4.45 -7.54 18.24
C LYS A 162 -5.50 -7.13 19.27
N ASP A 163 -5.66 -7.92 20.33
CA ASP A 163 -6.68 -7.65 21.36
C ASP A 163 -6.29 -6.49 22.27
N PHE A 164 -4.97 -6.23 22.41
CA PHE A 164 -4.47 -5.06 23.12
C PHE A 164 -4.79 -3.74 22.41
N LEU A 165 -4.82 -3.73 21.07
CA LEU A 165 -5.01 -2.51 20.30
C LEU A 165 -6.48 -2.06 20.32
N SER A 166 -6.74 -0.96 21.01
CA SER A 166 -8.03 -0.28 21.00
C SER A 166 -7.90 1.20 20.60
N LYS A 167 -9.02 1.84 20.25
CA LYS A 167 -9.06 3.26 19.91
C LYS A 167 -8.64 4.11 21.11
N GLU A 168 -9.04 3.71 22.32
CA GLU A 168 -8.75 4.38 23.59
C GLU A 168 -7.26 4.29 23.90
N VAL A 169 -6.67 3.09 23.83
CA VAL A 169 -5.24 2.87 24.07
C VAL A 169 -4.39 3.69 23.11
N LEU A 170 -4.73 3.68 21.82
CA LEU A 170 -3.99 4.45 20.82
C LEU A 170 -4.17 5.95 21.02
N ARG A 171 -5.37 6.43 21.38
CA ARG A 171 -5.59 7.83 21.70
C ARG A 171 -4.71 8.28 22.87
N GLU A 172 -4.66 7.51 23.96
CA GLU A 172 -3.82 7.81 25.12
C GLU A 172 -2.33 7.91 24.74
N ILE A 173 -1.83 6.93 23.99
CA ILE A 173 -0.42 6.92 23.54
C ILE A 173 -0.12 8.12 22.65
N LEU A 174 -1.01 8.47 21.73
CA LEU A 174 -0.84 9.61 20.84
C LEU A 174 -0.90 10.95 21.58
N THR A 175 -1.84 11.12 22.52
CA THR A 175 -1.91 12.33 23.35
C THR A 175 -0.66 12.50 24.20
N GLN A 176 -0.12 11.41 24.77
CA GLN A 176 1.15 11.46 25.50
C GLN A 176 2.32 11.83 24.58
N HIS A 177 2.39 11.23 23.39
CA HIS A 177 3.42 11.57 22.39
C HIS A 177 3.34 13.06 21.99
N ASP A 178 2.15 13.56 21.70
CA ASP A 178 1.91 14.96 21.31
C ASP A 178 2.32 15.93 22.43
N SER A 179 2.00 15.61 23.68
CA SER A 179 2.40 16.40 24.85
C SER A 179 3.91 16.44 25.04
N LEU A 180 4.62 15.34 24.76
CA LEU A 180 6.09 15.28 24.85
C LEU A 180 6.75 16.00 23.68
N ALA A 181 6.16 15.91 22.48
CA ALA A 181 6.66 16.60 21.29
C ALA A 181 6.52 18.13 21.41
N ASN A 182 5.43 18.59 22.05
CA ASN A 182 5.15 20.01 22.31
C ASN A 182 5.29 20.92 21.06
N ASP A 183 4.88 20.41 19.90
CA ASP A 183 4.98 21.07 18.60
C ASP A 183 3.63 21.66 18.12
N ASN A 184 2.63 21.70 19.01
CA ASN A 184 1.24 22.13 18.77
C ASN A 184 0.47 21.33 17.70
N PHE A 185 0.99 20.19 17.24
CA PHE A 185 0.28 19.32 16.32
C PHE A 185 -0.42 18.18 17.07
N GLU A 186 -1.61 17.83 16.59
CA GLU A 186 -2.40 16.71 17.08
C GLU A 186 -2.28 15.49 16.16
N SER A 187 -2.00 14.33 16.74
CA SER A 187 -2.01 13.03 16.08
C SER A 187 -3.40 12.40 16.18
N LYS A 188 -4.09 12.28 15.04
CA LYS A 188 -5.43 11.68 14.97
C LYS A 188 -5.36 10.24 14.49
N PHE A 189 -5.76 9.30 15.34
CA PHE A 189 -5.93 7.90 14.95
C PHE A 189 -7.13 7.76 14.00
N LYS A 190 -6.92 7.16 12.82
CA LYS A 190 -7.93 7.01 11.77
C LYS A 190 -8.53 5.61 11.67
N GLY A 191 -7.83 4.61 12.18
CA GLY A 191 -8.32 3.24 12.21
C GLY A 191 -7.21 2.21 12.13
N PHE A 192 -7.60 0.97 12.36
CA PHE A 192 -6.78 -0.21 12.11
C PHE A 192 -7.32 -0.97 10.90
N PHE A 193 -6.43 -1.65 10.19
CA PHE A 193 -6.78 -2.54 9.10
C PHE A 193 -6.01 -3.85 9.29
N TYR A 194 -6.75 -4.95 9.37
CA TYR A 194 -6.19 -6.29 9.46
C TYR A 194 -6.12 -6.88 8.07
N TYR A 195 -4.94 -7.32 7.68
CA TYR A 195 -4.76 -7.95 6.39
C TYR A 195 -3.70 -9.04 6.51
N GLN A 196 -4.13 -10.28 6.29
CA GLN A 196 -3.33 -11.46 6.57
C GLN A 196 -2.87 -11.42 8.04
N ASP A 197 -1.59 -11.69 8.29
CA ASP A 197 -0.98 -11.72 9.62
C ASP A 197 -0.30 -10.38 9.98
N ARG A 198 -0.89 -9.27 9.53
CA ARG A 198 -0.35 -7.92 9.73
C ARG A 198 -1.43 -6.98 10.26
N ILE A 199 -1.02 -6.07 11.14
CA ILE A 199 -1.89 -5.08 11.76
C ILE A 199 -1.42 -3.69 11.32
N TYR A 200 -2.23 -3.04 10.49
CA TYR A 200 -1.96 -1.68 10.02
C TYR A 200 -2.65 -0.66 10.92
N LEU A 201 -1.90 0.31 11.41
CA LEU A 201 -2.42 1.47 12.14
C LEU A 201 -2.22 2.72 11.29
N PHE A 202 -3.26 3.54 11.18
CA PHE A 202 -3.22 4.77 10.41
C PHE A 202 -3.41 5.97 11.32
N ILE A 203 -2.43 6.87 11.30
CA ILE A 203 -2.42 8.10 12.07
C ILE A 203 -2.25 9.26 11.10
N ARG A 204 -3.10 10.27 11.25
CA ARG A 204 -3.04 11.53 10.49
C ARG A 204 -2.54 12.63 11.41
N ARG A 205 -1.51 13.34 10.98
CA ARG A 205 -0.90 14.44 11.74
C ARG A 205 -0.47 15.55 10.78
N ALA A 206 -0.51 16.80 11.20
CA ALA A 206 0.13 17.88 10.45
C ALA A 206 1.66 17.69 10.40
N SER A 207 2.31 17.99 9.27
CA SER A 207 3.77 17.88 9.13
C SER A 207 4.46 19.20 8.86
N ASP A 208 4.17 19.82 7.71
CA ASP A 208 4.91 20.96 7.18
C ASP A 208 3.94 22.12 7.00
N SER A 209 4.43 23.36 7.21
CA SER A 209 3.67 24.53 6.80
C SER A 209 3.45 24.47 5.28
N ASP A 210 2.22 24.74 4.87
CA ASP A 210 1.80 24.71 3.49
C ASP A 210 0.86 25.88 3.21
N LEU A 211 0.69 26.20 1.94
CA LEU A 211 -0.24 27.22 1.49
C LEU A 211 -1.56 26.52 1.17
N VAL A 212 -2.56 26.71 2.03
CA VAL A 212 -3.90 26.14 1.86
C VAL A 212 -4.79 27.19 1.20
N LEU A 213 -5.37 26.83 0.07
CA LEU A 213 -6.40 27.65 -0.57
C LEU A 213 -7.70 27.49 0.21
N SER A 214 -8.18 28.59 0.79
CA SER A 214 -9.51 28.69 1.38
C SER A 214 -10.21 29.88 0.76
N SER A 215 -11.37 29.65 0.14
CA SER A 215 -12.28 30.72 -0.31
C SER A 215 -11.60 31.83 -1.13
N ASN A 216 -10.77 31.45 -2.12
CA ASN A 216 -9.95 32.34 -2.96
C ASN A 216 -8.82 33.12 -2.27
N GLN A 217 -8.47 32.78 -1.04
CA GLN A 217 -7.29 33.30 -0.35
C GLN A 217 -6.31 32.17 -0.05
N VAL A 218 -5.02 32.49 -0.16
CA VAL A 218 -3.94 31.60 0.25
C VAL A 218 -3.70 31.83 1.74
N ILE A 219 -4.02 30.84 2.57
CA ILE A 219 -3.79 30.88 4.02
C ILE A 219 -2.62 29.97 4.37
N HIS A 220 -1.79 30.36 5.32
CA HIS A 220 -0.82 29.44 5.92
C HIS A 220 -1.56 28.34 6.69
N GLY A 221 -1.46 27.12 6.21
CA GLY A 221 -1.96 25.92 6.88
C GLY A 221 -0.86 24.88 7.02
N TYR A 222 -1.24 23.64 7.31
CA TYR A 222 -0.30 22.54 7.41
C TYR A 222 -0.72 21.38 6.51
N LYS A 223 0.25 20.76 5.84
CA LYS A 223 -0.01 19.57 5.02
C LYS A 223 -0.29 18.37 5.93
N PRO A 224 -1.39 17.63 5.72
CA PRO A 224 -1.60 16.38 6.43
C PRO A 224 -0.58 15.34 5.98
N ASP A 225 0.09 14.72 6.94
CA ASP A 225 0.91 13.54 6.74
C ASP A 225 0.24 12.31 7.34
N TRP A 226 0.52 11.17 6.71
CA TRP A 226 0.04 9.88 7.14
C TRP A 226 1.22 9.08 7.68
N ILE A 227 1.12 8.71 8.94
CA ILE A 227 1.99 7.76 9.60
C ILE A 227 1.25 6.41 9.56
N ILE A 228 1.82 5.46 8.83
CA ILE A 228 1.28 4.11 8.69
C ILE A 228 2.25 3.15 9.39
N LEU A 229 1.77 2.48 10.42
CA LEU A 229 2.50 1.45 11.16
C LEU A 229 1.94 0.09 10.77
N ASP A 230 2.78 -0.76 10.18
CA ASP A 230 2.45 -2.13 9.79
C ASP A 230 3.16 -3.07 10.77
N PHE A 231 2.46 -3.53 11.81
CA PHE A 231 3.00 -4.45 12.81
C PHE A 231 2.84 -5.92 12.42
N SER A 232 3.79 -6.76 12.82
CA SER A 232 3.58 -8.20 12.92
C SER A 232 2.60 -8.54 14.05
N LEU A 233 1.94 -9.70 13.99
CA LEU A 233 0.97 -10.15 15.01
C LEU A 233 1.56 -10.21 16.43
N ASN A 234 2.86 -10.45 16.56
CA ASN A 234 3.56 -10.54 17.83
C ASN A 234 4.27 -9.23 18.22
N SER A 235 4.02 -8.13 17.48
CA SER A 235 4.60 -6.79 17.67
C SER A 235 6.13 -6.73 17.71
N ASN A 236 6.83 -7.78 17.28
CA ASN A 236 8.29 -7.79 17.26
C ASN A 236 8.89 -7.06 16.05
N GLN A 237 8.09 -6.78 15.02
CA GLN A 237 8.50 -6.11 13.80
C GLN A 237 7.45 -5.06 13.43
N VAL A 238 7.93 -3.90 12.98
CA VAL A 238 7.09 -2.85 12.42
C VAL A 238 7.68 -2.39 11.09
N ASN A 239 6.86 -2.30 10.06
CA ASN A 239 7.20 -1.56 8.85
C ASN A 239 6.53 -0.18 8.93
N LEU A 240 7.28 0.87 8.67
CA LEU A 240 6.86 2.25 8.88
C LEU A 240 6.83 2.99 7.54
N CYS A 241 5.74 3.70 7.28
CA CYS A 241 5.65 4.69 6.21
C CYS A 241 5.20 6.04 6.78
N THR A 242 6.09 7.02 6.71
CA THR A 242 5.88 8.39 7.19
C THR A 242 6.94 9.29 6.56
N LYS A 243 6.72 10.60 6.48
CA LYS A 243 7.80 11.53 6.12
C LYS A 243 8.87 11.63 7.21
N ASN A 244 8.46 11.59 8.49
CA ASN A 244 9.36 11.68 9.63
C ASN A 244 9.51 10.32 10.32
N LEU A 245 10.56 9.58 9.93
CA LEU A 245 10.82 8.23 10.45
C LEU A 245 11.06 8.21 11.97
N LYS A 246 11.77 9.22 12.50
CA LYS A 246 12.03 9.32 13.95
C LYS A 246 10.72 9.35 14.73
N ARG A 247 9.79 10.24 14.33
CA ARG A 247 8.48 10.36 14.96
C ARG A 247 7.66 9.07 14.85
N GLY A 248 7.65 8.45 13.66
CA GLY A 248 6.95 7.19 13.47
C GLY A 248 7.51 6.07 14.35
N LEU A 249 8.83 6.04 14.58
CA LEU A 249 9.49 5.10 15.49
C LEU A 249 9.19 5.38 16.94
N GLU A 250 9.17 6.64 17.38
CA GLU A 250 8.77 7.01 18.74
C GLU A 250 7.37 6.50 19.07
N ILE A 251 6.41 6.72 18.17
CA ILE A 251 5.04 6.21 18.33
C ILE A 251 5.04 4.67 18.36
N ALA A 252 5.77 4.01 17.45
CA ALA A 252 5.83 2.55 17.42
C ALA A 252 6.46 1.97 18.71
N ASN A 253 7.54 2.60 19.22
CA ASN A 253 8.20 2.26 20.47
C ASN A 253 7.23 2.40 21.65
N SER A 254 6.46 3.50 21.72
CA SER A 254 5.47 3.71 22.78
C SER A 254 4.37 2.64 22.76
N ILE A 255 3.88 2.25 21.58
CA ILE A 255 2.89 1.18 21.41
C ILE A 255 3.45 -0.16 21.90
N ALA A 256 4.63 -0.55 21.43
CA ALA A 256 5.26 -1.80 21.85
C ALA A 256 5.58 -1.79 23.35
N SER A 257 6.09 -0.69 23.87
CA SER A 257 6.45 -0.56 25.29
C SER A 257 5.23 -0.70 26.20
N ARG A 258 4.10 -0.11 25.79
CA ARG A 258 2.83 -0.24 26.51
C ARG A 258 2.29 -1.67 26.48
N TYR A 259 2.35 -2.34 25.33
CA TYR A 259 1.91 -3.73 25.18
C TYR A 259 2.74 -4.69 26.06
N PHE A 260 4.06 -4.58 25.98
CA PHE A 260 4.99 -5.45 26.70
C PHE A 260 5.21 -5.05 28.17
N GLN A 261 4.70 -3.89 28.60
CA GLN A 261 4.92 -3.32 29.95
C GLN A 261 6.40 -3.17 30.31
N ARG A 262 7.23 -2.85 29.32
CA ARG A 262 8.66 -2.53 29.49
C ARG A 262 9.11 -1.66 28.34
N GLU A 263 10.18 -0.91 28.56
CA GLU A 263 10.77 -0.11 27.48
C GLU A 263 11.20 -1.01 26.30
N CYS A 264 10.72 -0.66 25.12
CA CYS A 264 10.95 -1.37 23.87
C CYS A 264 11.41 -0.36 22.81
N SER A 265 12.49 -0.70 22.10
CA SER A 265 13.01 0.10 21.01
C SER A 265 13.14 -0.72 19.73
N PHE A 266 12.60 -0.18 18.65
CA PHE A 266 12.76 -0.69 17.31
C PHE A 266 14.08 -0.20 16.71
N ILE A 267 14.84 -1.12 16.12
CA ILE A 267 16.06 -0.85 15.35
C ILE A 267 15.87 -1.23 13.90
N ASN A 268 16.67 -0.67 12.99
CA ASN A 268 16.62 -1.00 11.57
C ASN A 268 16.74 -2.51 11.37
N LEU A 269 15.81 -3.10 10.62
CA LEU A 269 15.92 -4.50 10.22
C LEU A 269 17.14 -4.62 9.30
N ARG A 270 18.08 -5.48 9.67
CA ARG A 270 19.32 -5.70 8.89
C ARG A 270 19.03 -6.71 7.78
N ASN A 271 19.39 -6.38 6.55
CA ASN A 271 19.38 -7.30 5.40
C ASN A 271 20.79 -7.81 5.07
N GLN A 272 21.51 -8.27 6.09
CA GLN A 272 22.87 -8.75 5.96
C GLN A 272 22.84 -10.21 5.49
N ASN A 273 22.99 -10.43 4.19
CA ASN A 273 22.98 -11.77 3.60
C ASN A 273 24.40 -12.31 3.45
N LYS A 274 24.58 -13.62 3.66
CA LYS A 274 25.89 -14.26 3.42
C LYS A 274 26.20 -14.30 1.94
N VAL A 275 27.45 -14.03 1.57
CA VAL A 275 27.94 -14.03 0.18
C VAL A 275 27.58 -15.32 -0.54
N ALA A 276 27.74 -16.48 0.12
CA ALA A 276 27.43 -17.78 -0.47
C ALA A 276 25.95 -17.92 -0.88
N GLN A 277 25.00 -17.45 -0.05
CA GLN A 277 23.57 -17.53 -0.36
C GLN A 277 23.20 -16.63 -1.54
N VAL A 278 23.77 -15.41 -1.58
CA VAL A 278 23.56 -14.49 -2.70
C VAL A 278 24.16 -15.04 -3.98
N ARG A 279 25.32 -15.72 -3.89
CA ARG A 279 25.96 -16.38 -5.04
C ARG A 279 25.02 -17.41 -5.64
N THR A 280 24.52 -18.33 -4.82
CA THR A 280 23.59 -19.37 -5.24
C THR A 280 22.37 -18.76 -5.94
N PHE A 281 21.77 -17.73 -5.35
CA PHE A 281 20.64 -17.02 -5.97
C PHE A 281 20.98 -16.43 -7.35
N LEU A 282 22.13 -15.74 -7.47
CA LEU A 282 22.53 -15.13 -8.75
C LEU A 282 22.86 -16.20 -9.80
N THR A 283 23.52 -17.28 -9.41
CA THR A 283 23.79 -18.44 -10.28
C THR A 283 22.49 -19.03 -10.82
N ASP A 284 21.51 -19.29 -9.94
CA ASP A 284 20.21 -19.82 -10.34
C ASP A 284 19.43 -18.86 -11.25
N CYS A 285 19.54 -17.54 -11.02
CA CYS A 285 18.94 -16.53 -11.90
C CYS A 285 19.56 -16.55 -13.31
N VAL A 286 20.88 -16.69 -13.40
CA VAL A 286 21.61 -16.69 -14.68
C VAL A 286 21.28 -17.95 -15.49
N HIS A 287 21.17 -19.10 -14.82
CA HIS A 287 20.83 -20.39 -15.44
C HIS A 287 19.32 -20.62 -15.60
N GLU A 288 18.49 -19.61 -15.34
CA GLU A 288 17.02 -19.67 -15.45
C GLU A 288 16.39 -20.83 -14.64
N LEU A 289 16.98 -21.18 -13.50
CA LEU A 289 16.51 -22.29 -12.63
C LEU A 289 15.34 -21.88 -11.72
N ILE A 290 15.03 -20.59 -11.66
CA ILE A 290 13.96 -20.04 -10.83
C ILE A 290 12.69 -19.87 -11.67
N LYS A 291 11.71 -20.76 -11.48
CA LYS A 291 10.48 -20.82 -12.30
C LYS A 291 9.74 -19.49 -12.47
N ASP A 292 9.64 -18.70 -11.40
CA ASP A 292 8.83 -17.48 -11.37
C ASP A 292 9.62 -16.18 -11.61
N ILE A 293 10.94 -16.29 -11.87
CA ILE A 293 11.85 -15.17 -12.04
C ILE A 293 12.64 -15.34 -13.32
N LYS A 294 12.55 -14.34 -14.20
CA LYS A 294 13.40 -14.26 -15.39
C LYS A 294 14.37 -13.10 -15.29
N LEU A 295 15.67 -13.37 -15.36
CA LEU A 295 16.70 -12.34 -15.41
C LEU A 295 16.74 -11.70 -16.81
N ILE A 296 16.63 -10.37 -16.87
CA ILE A 296 16.61 -9.61 -18.13
C ILE A 296 17.67 -8.51 -18.20
N GLU A 297 18.20 -8.10 -17.05
CA GLU A 297 19.28 -7.11 -17.00
C GLU A 297 20.26 -7.48 -15.88
N LEU A 298 21.55 -7.41 -16.19
CA LEU A 298 22.64 -7.54 -15.21
C LEU A 298 23.58 -6.35 -15.37
N LYS A 299 23.75 -5.56 -14.31
CA LYS A 299 24.71 -4.46 -14.25
C LYS A 299 25.82 -4.78 -13.26
N PHE A 300 27.05 -4.66 -13.71
CA PHE A 300 28.25 -4.93 -12.91
C PHE A 300 29.40 -3.99 -13.26
N THR A 301 30.42 -3.95 -12.42
CA THR A 301 31.66 -3.20 -12.62
C THR A 301 32.79 -4.19 -12.96
N SER A 302 33.62 -3.88 -13.95
CA SER A 302 34.87 -4.64 -14.16
C SER A 302 35.89 -4.31 -13.07
N PRO A 303 36.73 -5.27 -12.63
CA PRO A 303 37.77 -5.02 -11.63
C PRO A 303 38.73 -3.91 -12.09
N GLU A 304 39.27 -4.03 -13.31
CA GLU A 304 40.16 -3.04 -13.92
C GLU A 304 40.05 -3.06 -15.46
N PRO A 305 40.01 -1.90 -16.15
CA PRO A 305 39.66 -0.59 -15.60
C PRO A 305 38.22 -0.60 -15.07
N SER A 306 37.93 0.23 -14.05
CA SER A 306 36.63 0.33 -13.36
C SER A 306 35.51 0.86 -14.27
N THR A 307 35.11 0.03 -15.22
CA THR A 307 34.11 0.32 -16.24
C THR A 307 32.81 -0.37 -15.88
N TYR A 308 31.69 0.33 -16.05
CA TYR A 308 30.36 -0.22 -15.83
C TYR A 308 29.85 -0.91 -17.08
N PHE A 309 29.43 -2.16 -16.93
CA PHE A 309 28.81 -2.95 -17.98
C PHE A 309 27.35 -3.19 -17.64
N THR A 310 26.49 -3.15 -18.67
CA THR A 310 25.07 -3.49 -18.54
C THR A 310 24.70 -4.46 -19.64
N LEU A 311 24.36 -5.69 -19.26
CA LEU A 311 23.81 -6.70 -20.14
C LEU A 311 22.29 -6.60 -20.07
N ASN A 312 21.64 -6.10 -21.13
CA ASN A 312 20.19 -6.03 -21.24
C ASN A 312 19.74 -7.00 -22.36
N THR A 313 19.49 -8.24 -21.98
CA THR A 313 19.28 -9.35 -22.93
C THR A 313 18.53 -10.50 -22.26
N ASN A 314 17.85 -11.31 -23.07
CA ASN A 314 17.18 -12.54 -22.63
C ASN A 314 18.14 -13.74 -22.50
N SER A 315 19.44 -13.56 -22.72
CA SER A 315 20.43 -14.64 -22.68
C SER A 315 21.70 -14.20 -21.95
N ILE A 316 21.54 -13.78 -20.70
CA ILE A 316 22.64 -13.25 -19.88
C ILE A 316 23.73 -14.30 -19.69
N GLU A 317 23.39 -15.57 -19.49
CA GLU A 317 24.39 -16.65 -19.39
C GLU A 317 25.33 -16.72 -20.59
N LYS A 318 24.80 -16.61 -21.82
CA LYS A 318 25.61 -16.67 -23.05
C LYS A 318 26.62 -15.52 -23.10
N TRP A 319 26.19 -14.32 -22.74
CA TRP A 319 27.06 -13.15 -22.71
C TRP A 319 28.10 -13.20 -21.59
N LEU A 320 27.74 -13.75 -20.44
CA LEU A 320 28.71 -13.99 -19.36
C LEU A 320 29.81 -14.97 -19.80
N LYS A 321 29.48 -16.07 -20.48
CA LYS A 321 30.48 -17.02 -21.01
C LYS A 321 31.50 -16.38 -21.96
N VAL A 322 31.07 -15.35 -22.71
CA VAL A 322 31.95 -14.60 -23.63
C VAL A 322 32.83 -13.60 -22.87
N LEU A 323 32.28 -12.95 -21.83
CA LEU A 323 32.93 -11.84 -21.15
C LEU A 323 33.85 -12.29 -20.01
N GLU A 324 33.42 -13.26 -19.19
CA GLU A 324 34.15 -13.71 -17.99
C GLU A 324 35.61 -14.14 -18.24
N PRO A 325 36.00 -14.73 -19.39
CA PRO A 325 37.41 -14.99 -19.70
C PRO A 325 38.31 -13.74 -19.69
N SER A 326 37.76 -12.56 -19.96
CA SER A 326 38.51 -11.30 -20.04
C SER A 326 38.41 -10.44 -18.79
N ILE A 327 37.32 -10.54 -18.03
CA ILE A 327 37.02 -9.66 -16.88
C ILE A 327 36.98 -10.38 -15.53
N GLY A 328 37.17 -11.70 -15.53
CA GLY A 328 37.01 -12.55 -14.36
C GLY A 328 35.55 -12.92 -14.08
N SER A 329 35.34 -13.81 -13.11
CA SER A 329 34.00 -14.32 -12.84
C SER A 329 33.16 -13.33 -12.02
N ILE A 330 32.13 -12.78 -12.67
CA ILE A 330 31.25 -11.75 -12.12
C ILE A 330 30.34 -12.33 -11.05
N ILE A 331 29.78 -13.51 -11.30
CA ILE A 331 28.82 -14.13 -10.36
C ILE A 331 29.53 -14.64 -9.11
N TYR A 332 30.78 -15.11 -9.25
CA TYR A 332 31.58 -15.52 -8.10
C TYR A 332 32.05 -14.33 -7.26
N ASN A 333 32.34 -13.19 -7.90
CA ASN A 333 32.68 -11.94 -7.23
C ASN A 333 31.49 -10.97 -7.17
N ILE A 334 30.51 -11.27 -6.30
CA ILE A 334 29.25 -10.51 -6.18
C ILE A 334 29.47 -9.03 -5.85
N SER A 335 30.62 -8.65 -5.28
CA SER A 335 30.94 -7.24 -5.04
C SER A 335 30.96 -6.40 -6.31
N LEU A 336 31.16 -7.03 -7.47
CA LEU A 336 31.09 -6.40 -8.79
C LEU A 336 29.66 -6.15 -9.26
N VAL A 337 28.67 -6.90 -8.76
CA VAL A 337 27.27 -6.81 -9.19
C VAL A 337 26.60 -5.62 -8.50
N GLN A 338 26.13 -4.65 -9.28
CA GLN A 338 25.44 -3.48 -8.75
C GLN A 338 23.94 -3.71 -8.62
N HIS A 339 23.32 -4.14 -9.72
CA HIS A 339 21.90 -4.46 -9.73
C HIS A 339 21.57 -5.47 -10.82
N ILE A 340 20.47 -6.19 -10.60
CA ILE A 340 19.81 -6.98 -11.63
C ILE A 340 18.39 -6.47 -11.83
N LYS A 341 17.84 -6.71 -13.02
CA LYS A 341 16.39 -6.59 -13.23
C LYS A 341 15.83 -7.93 -13.63
N VAL A 342 14.75 -8.29 -12.95
CA VAL A 342 14.04 -9.54 -13.16
C VAL A 342 12.58 -9.27 -13.53
N ILE A 343 11.99 -10.18 -14.30
CA ILE A 343 10.55 -10.25 -14.49
C ILE A 343 9.99 -11.20 -13.43
N PHE A 344 9.09 -10.69 -12.59
CA PHE A 344 8.31 -11.45 -11.63
C PHE A 344 6.83 -11.13 -11.85
N ARG A 345 5.99 -12.14 -12.10
CA ARG A 345 4.56 -11.95 -12.42
C ARG A 345 4.30 -10.87 -13.49
N ASN A 346 5.05 -10.92 -14.59
CA ASN A 346 4.99 -9.96 -15.71
C ASN A 346 5.37 -8.51 -15.35
N LYS A 347 5.97 -8.28 -14.17
CA LYS A 347 6.43 -6.96 -13.70
C LYS A 347 7.95 -6.95 -13.60
N LYS A 348 8.56 -5.85 -14.05
CA LYS A 348 10.02 -5.65 -14.00
C LYS A 348 10.42 -5.12 -12.63
N VAL A 349 11.11 -5.94 -11.84
CA VAL A 349 11.61 -5.60 -10.49
C VAL A 349 13.12 -5.44 -10.54
N THR A 350 13.63 -4.36 -9.96
CA THR A 350 15.08 -4.13 -9.81
C THR A 350 15.53 -4.57 -8.43
N LEU A 351 16.62 -5.32 -8.35
CA LEU A 351 17.32 -5.71 -7.13
C LEU A 351 18.71 -5.07 -7.14
N SER A 352 19.03 -4.27 -6.14
CA SER A 352 20.33 -3.62 -5.96
C SER A 352 21.12 -4.31 -4.85
N PHE A 353 22.39 -4.59 -5.11
CA PHE A 353 23.30 -5.27 -4.19
C PHE A 353 24.34 -4.27 -3.68
N HIS A 354 24.56 -4.27 -2.37
CA HIS A 354 25.58 -3.44 -1.73
C HIS A 354 26.45 -4.39 -0.91
N ALA A 355 27.65 -4.65 -1.40
CA ALA A 355 28.62 -5.50 -0.72
C ALA A 355 29.32 -4.70 0.39
N ASN A 356 29.45 -5.34 1.55
CA ASN A 356 30.35 -4.97 2.63
C ASN A 356 31.35 -6.13 2.82
N THR A 357 32.36 -5.96 3.68
CA THR A 357 33.40 -6.98 3.95
C THR A 357 32.82 -8.35 4.27
N ASP A 358 31.74 -8.40 5.05
CA ASP A 358 31.21 -9.66 5.62
C ASP A 358 29.81 -10.05 5.10
N TYR A 359 29.11 -9.15 4.41
CA TYR A 359 27.72 -9.37 4.00
C TYR A 359 27.33 -8.60 2.74
N ILE A 360 26.19 -8.97 2.18
CA ILE A 360 25.58 -8.29 1.03
C ILE A 360 24.18 -7.83 1.40
N ALA A 361 23.93 -6.53 1.30
CA ALA A 361 22.62 -5.94 1.45
C ALA A 361 21.86 -5.93 0.11
N ILE A 362 20.64 -6.45 0.11
CA ILE A 362 19.79 -6.53 -1.07
C ILE A 362 18.56 -5.65 -0.89
N ASN A 363 18.40 -4.67 -1.78
CA ASN A 363 17.26 -3.75 -1.81
C ASN A 363 16.49 -3.91 -3.12
N TYR A 364 15.16 -3.91 -3.09
CA TYR A 364 14.33 -4.06 -4.29
C TYR A 364 13.40 -2.87 -4.55
N SER A 365 13.04 -2.66 -5.81
CA SER A 365 12.06 -1.65 -6.22
C SER A 365 10.63 -2.09 -5.88
N GLU A 366 10.14 -1.71 -4.70
CA GLU A 366 8.85 -2.19 -4.17
C GLU A 366 7.62 -1.68 -4.94
N HIS A 367 7.68 -0.46 -5.45
CA HIS A 367 6.52 0.26 -6.00
C HIS A 367 5.88 -0.37 -7.26
N VAL A 368 6.62 -1.22 -7.98
CA VAL A 368 6.09 -1.93 -9.16
C VAL A 368 5.19 -3.11 -8.79
N LEU A 369 5.31 -3.62 -7.57
CA LEU A 369 4.52 -4.74 -7.07
C LEU A 369 3.38 -4.22 -6.20
N ASP A 370 2.21 -4.88 -6.26
CA ASP A 370 1.16 -4.66 -5.26
C ASP A 370 1.50 -5.32 -3.92
N LYS A 371 0.67 -5.08 -2.89
CA LYS A 371 1.00 -5.55 -1.53
C LYS A 371 1.14 -7.07 -1.45
N LYS A 372 0.29 -7.83 -2.13
CA LYS A 372 0.34 -9.30 -2.10
C LYS A 372 1.59 -9.80 -2.83
N GLU A 373 1.85 -9.27 -4.01
CA GLU A 373 3.04 -9.61 -4.79
C GLU A 373 4.34 -9.28 -4.06
N ARG A 374 4.39 -8.20 -3.28
CA ARG A 374 5.58 -7.87 -2.46
C ARG A 374 5.86 -8.94 -1.41
N GLU A 375 4.83 -9.41 -0.72
CA GLU A 375 5.00 -10.45 0.30
C GLU A 375 5.36 -11.79 -0.34
N ASP A 376 4.69 -12.16 -1.44
CA ASP A 376 5.04 -13.36 -2.22
C ASP A 376 6.49 -13.31 -2.72
N PHE A 377 6.94 -12.14 -3.20
CA PHE A 377 8.31 -11.92 -3.65
C PHE A 377 9.30 -12.09 -2.49
N LYS A 378 9.08 -11.43 -1.34
CA LYS A 378 9.96 -11.59 -0.15
C LYS A 378 10.01 -13.02 0.35
N LEU A 379 8.85 -13.70 0.40
CA LEU A 379 8.75 -15.09 0.85
C LEU A 379 9.55 -16.03 -0.03
N MET A 380 9.57 -15.82 -1.35
CA MET A 380 10.39 -16.62 -2.25
C MET A 380 11.89 -16.49 -1.94
N PHE A 381 12.40 -15.29 -1.66
CA PHE A 381 13.80 -15.10 -1.25
C PHE A 381 14.12 -15.77 0.10
N SER A 382 13.22 -15.60 1.07
CA SER A 382 13.36 -16.16 2.41
C SER A 382 13.34 -17.70 2.38
N ASN A 383 12.33 -18.29 1.76
CA ASN A 383 12.08 -19.73 1.83
C ASN A 383 13.03 -20.54 0.95
N THR A 384 13.39 -20.01 -0.23
CA THR A 384 14.25 -20.74 -1.18
C THR A 384 15.73 -20.56 -0.87
N TYR A 385 16.15 -19.34 -0.49
CA TYR A 385 17.57 -19.00 -0.36
C TYR A 385 18.00 -18.58 1.06
N GLY A 386 17.05 -18.42 1.99
CA GLY A 386 17.33 -17.84 3.30
C GLY A 386 17.78 -16.38 3.21
N LEU A 387 17.36 -15.66 2.16
CA LEU A 387 17.75 -14.28 1.90
C LEU A 387 16.72 -13.30 2.46
N THR A 388 17.21 -12.27 3.14
CA THR A 388 16.43 -11.10 3.55
C THR A 388 16.61 -9.98 2.54
N ILE A 389 15.53 -9.55 1.91
CA ILE A 389 15.50 -8.41 1.00
C ILE A 389 14.63 -7.29 1.58
N LEU A 390 15.04 -6.04 1.37
CA LEU A 390 14.29 -4.86 1.86
C LEU A 390 13.86 -3.96 0.72
N SER A 391 12.80 -3.21 0.95
CA SER A 391 12.41 -2.17 0.00
C SER A 391 13.52 -1.13 -0.10
N LYS A 392 13.82 -0.70 -1.32
CA LYS A 392 14.51 0.58 -1.54
C LYS A 392 13.51 1.69 -1.18
N ALA A 393 13.25 1.88 0.11
CA ALA A 393 12.57 3.07 0.60
C ALA A 393 13.35 4.27 0.03
N LYS A 394 12.65 5.31 -0.44
CA LYS A 394 13.27 6.53 -0.99
C LYS A 394 14.36 6.99 -0.01
N SER A 395 15.60 6.66 -0.34
CA SER A 395 16.77 6.87 0.49
C SER A 395 17.17 8.32 0.31
N ASN A 396 16.50 9.22 1.04
CA ASN A 396 17.01 10.58 1.24
C ASN A 396 17.94 10.66 2.47
N PHE A 397 18.31 9.55 3.12
CA PHE A 397 18.97 9.61 4.42
C PHE A 397 20.15 8.65 4.64
N LEU A 398 20.94 8.36 3.60
CA LEU A 398 22.29 7.80 3.78
C LEU A 398 23.39 8.70 3.17
N GLN A 399 23.17 10.02 3.15
CA GLN A 399 24.21 11.01 2.86
C GLN A 399 24.42 12.05 3.99
N ALA A 400 23.80 11.87 5.16
CA ALA A 400 24.02 12.74 6.31
C ALA A 400 24.51 11.92 7.50
N ASN A 401 25.73 11.40 7.40
CA ASN A 401 26.60 10.98 8.51
C ASN A 401 28.04 10.82 8.01
N SER A 402 28.51 11.84 7.30
CA SER A 402 29.92 12.06 7.02
C SER A 402 30.14 13.55 7.04
N TYR A 403 30.14 14.13 8.25
CA TYR A 403 31.06 15.16 8.74
C TYR A 403 30.96 15.19 10.27
#